data_AF-A0A815EB63-F1
#
_entry.id   AF-A0A815EB63-F1
#
_cell.length_a   1.000
_cell.length_b   1.000
_cell.length_c   1.000
_cell.angle_alpha   90.00
_cell.angle_beta   90.00
_cell.angle_gamma   90.00
#
_symmetry.space_group_name_H-M   'P 1'
#
loop_
_entity.id
_entity.type
_entity.pdbx_description
1 polymer ?
#
loop_
_entity_poly.entity_id
_entity_poly.type
_entity_poly.pdbx_seq_one_letter_code
_entity_poly.pdbx_strand_id
1 'polypeptide(L)'
;MNVLSNITFRLTLNDGPFGVQCLRYYYYFANDTGDQKITVSITTKGHEANRTIDEVTKTKYNGWMFHNKTFEAEQNDYEIYFNLKAPSGGVSFYIALDEISIVTGSCGYIAEDTIIPPSLVRTTTSPDTSTTTAKRSTGVPLKEVLPHLHMPQHHQ
;
A
#
# COMPACT_ATOMS: atom_id res chain seq x y z
N MET A 1 14.55 -29.70 11.17
CA MET A 1 14.99 -28.49 10.45
C MET A 1 14.17 -27.33 10.97
N ASN A 2 14.79 -26.35 11.63
CA ASN A 2 14.11 -25.15 12.10
C ASN A 2 14.11 -24.12 10.97
N VAL A 3 13.02 -24.04 10.22
CA VAL A 3 12.82 -22.94 9.28
C VAL A 3 12.06 -21.86 10.04
N LEU A 4 12.80 -21.00 10.75
CA LEU A 4 12.24 -19.78 11.32
C LEU A 4 12.08 -18.75 10.19
N SER A 5 11.06 -18.90 9.37
CA SER A 5 10.71 -17.91 8.35
C SER A 5 9.84 -16.82 8.99
N ASN A 6 10.45 -15.93 9.76
CA ASN A 6 9.80 -14.67 10.10
C ASN A 6 10.10 -13.67 8.98
N ILE A 7 9.07 -13.13 8.35
CA ILE A 7 9.21 -12.06 7.35
C ILE A 7 8.75 -10.77 8.00
N THR A 8 9.53 -9.70 7.86
CA THR A 8 9.19 -8.40 8.43
C THR A 8 8.97 -7.38 7.31
N PHE A 9 7.81 -6.73 7.33
CA PHE A 9 7.52 -5.56 6.51
C PHE A 9 7.64 -4.31 7.38
N ARG A 10 8.25 -3.26 6.84
CA ARG A 10 8.42 -1.98 7.53
C ARG A 10 7.72 -0.87 6.75
N LEU A 11 6.89 -0.10 7.45
CA LEU A 11 6.34 1.16 6.98
C LEU A 11 7.04 2.28 7.74
N THR A 12 7.75 3.15 7.04
CA THR A 12 8.40 4.33 7.63
C THR A 12 7.55 5.54 7.33
N LEU A 13 7.10 6.24 8.37
CA LEU A 13 6.40 7.51 8.27
C LEU A 13 7.35 8.64 8.66
N ASN A 14 7.56 9.57 7.73
CA ASN A 14 8.23 10.83 7.99
C ASN A 14 7.13 11.90 8.01
N ASP A 15 7.08 12.71 9.07
CA ASP A 15 6.03 13.70 9.28
C ASP A 15 4.60 13.11 9.24
N GLY A 16 4.46 11.89 9.75
CA GLY A 16 3.19 11.19 9.88
C GLY A 16 2.26 11.76 10.97
N PRO A 17 1.01 11.29 11.05
CA PRO A 17 0.09 11.74 12.07
C PRO A 17 0.50 11.19 13.45
N PHE A 18 0.50 12.06 14.46
CA PHE A 18 0.83 11.75 15.86
C PHE A 18 -0.40 11.85 16.76
N GLY A 19 -0.32 11.31 17.98
CA GLY A 19 -1.45 11.14 18.89
C GLY A 19 -2.17 9.80 18.67
N VAL A 20 -3.44 9.71 19.06
CA VAL A 20 -4.28 8.52 18.84
C VAL A 20 -4.50 8.28 17.34
N GLN A 21 -4.07 7.13 16.85
CA GLN A 21 -4.22 6.68 15.47
C GLN A 21 -4.99 5.36 15.39
N CYS A 22 -5.51 5.06 14.20
CA CYS A 22 -6.11 3.79 13.84
C CYS A 22 -5.39 3.20 12.63
N LEU A 23 -4.66 2.12 12.86
CA LEU A 23 -4.09 1.28 11.81
C LEU A 23 -5.19 0.41 11.22
N ARG A 24 -5.27 0.31 9.90
CA ARG A 24 -6.22 -0.52 9.15
C ARG A 24 -5.49 -1.27 8.06
N TYR A 25 -5.87 -2.52 7.85
CA TYR A 25 -5.32 -3.35 6.79
C TYR A 25 -6.24 -4.55 6.53
N TYR A 26 -6.12 -5.12 5.34
CA TYR A 26 -6.64 -6.46 5.08
C TYR A 26 -5.53 -7.49 5.22
N TYR A 27 -5.89 -8.68 5.68
CA TYR A 27 -4.98 -9.81 5.73
C TYR A 27 -5.65 -11.09 5.25
N TYR A 28 -4.84 -12.04 4.79
CA TYR A 28 -5.29 -13.37 4.42
C TYR A 28 -4.26 -14.41 4.86
N PHE A 29 -4.72 -15.43 5.58
CA PHE A 29 -3.93 -16.62 5.90
C PHE A 29 -4.42 -17.78 5.04
N ALA A 30 -3.60 -18.20 4.09
CA ALA A 30 -3.85 -19.41 3.31
C ALA A 30 -3.30 -20.62 4.07
N ASN A 31 -4.08 -21.70 4.12
CA ASN A 31 -3.74 -22.95 4.82
C ASN A 31 -3.36 -22.71 6.30
N ASP A 32 -4.17 -21.91 6.99
CA ASP A 32 -3.97 -21.62 8.42
C ASP A 32 -4.08 -22.89 9.28
N THR A 33 -2.97 -23.28 9.90
CA THR A 33 -2.86 -24.39 10.86
C THR A 33 -3.06 -23.95 12.31
N GLY A 34 -3.38 -22.67 12.53
CA GLY A 34 -3.68 -22.09 13.84
C GLY A 34 -2.48 -21.51 14.58
N ASP A 35 -1.31 -21.48 13.94
CA ASP A 35 -0.05 -20.97 14.51
C ASP A 35 0.68 -19.95 13.62
N GLN A 36 0.06 -19.55 12.49
CA GLN A 36 0.42 -18.36 11.73
C GLN A 36 0.16 -17.12 12.59
N LYS A 37 1.00 -16.09 12.48
CA LYS A 37 0.83 -14.86 13.27
C LYS A 37 1.30 -13.62 12.53
N ILE A 38 0.56 -12.53 12.64
CA ILE A 38 1.03 -11.17 12.37
C ILE A 38 1.22 -10.49 13.72
N THR A 39 2.44 -10.09 14.05
CA THR A 39 2.72 -9.19 15.19
C THR A 39 3.02 -7.81 14.64
N VAL A 40 2.23 -6.82 15.06
CA VAL A 40 2.45 -5.42 14.69
C VAL A 40 3.16 -4.70 15.83
N SER A 41 4.27 -4.04 15.51
CA SER A 41 5.04 -3.25 16.46
C SER A 41 5.29 -1.85 15.92
N ILE A 42 5.48 -0.89 16.83
CA ILE A 42 5.83 0.50 16.52
C ILE A 42 7.14 0.87 17.20
N THR A 43 7.93 1.72 16.56
CA THR A 43 9.04 2.43 17.20
C THR A 43 9.09 3.87 16.70
N THR A 44 9.59 4.77 17.54
CA THR A 44 10.00 6.10 17.10
C THR A 44 11.20 5.94 16.17
N LYS A 45 11.24 6.69 15.08
CA LYS A 45 12.33 6.60 14.10
C LYS A 45 13.68 6.87 14.79
N GLY A 46 14.63 5.95 14.64
CA GLY A 46 15.95 6.03 15.28
C GLY A 46 16.03 5.47 16.70
N HIS A 47 14.95 4.90 17.24
CA HIS A 47 14.95 4.13 18.47
C HIS A 47 14.95 2.61 18.20
N GLU A 48 15.72 1.87 18.98
CA GLU A 48 15.83 0.40 18.84
C GLU A 48 14.68 -0.38 19.51
N ALA A 49 13.93 0.26 20.43
CA ALA A 49 12.91 -0.41 21.21
C ALA A 49 11.56 -0.41 20.47
N ASN A 50 11.22 -1.56 19.88
CA ASN A 50 9.90 -1.80 19.30
C ASN A 50 8.87 -2.13 20.39
N ARG A 51 7.76 -1.39 20.44
CA ARG A 51 6.58 -1.70 21.26
C ARG A 51 5.57 -2.47 20.43
N THR A 52 5.18 -3.67 20.86
CA THR A 52 4.07 -4.40 20.22
C THR A 52 2.75 -3.66 20.47
N ILE A 53 2.03 -3.38 19.38
CA ILE A 53 0.71 -2.74 19.42
C ILE A 53 -0.41 -3.70 19.08
N ASP A 54 -0.11 -4.81 18.40
CA ASP A 54 -1.14 -5.75 17.95
C ASP A 54 -0.62 -7.16 17.69
N GLU A 55 -1.51 -8.15 17.77
CA GLU A 55 -1.27 -9.51 17.33
C GLU A 55 -2.52 -10.15 16.71
N VAL A 56 -2.37 -10.74 15.52
CA VAL A 56 -3.42 -11.47 14.81
C VAL A 56 -2.94 -12.90 14.57
N THR A 57 -3.69 -13.88 15.05
CA THR A 57 -3.25 -15.31 15.09
C THR A 57 -4.19 -16.27 14.40
N LYS A 58 -5.39 -15.83 13.99
CA LYS A 58 -6.41 -16.72 13.43
C LYS A 58 -7.29 -15.98 12.44
N THR A 59 -7.74 -16.71 11.43
CA THR A 59 -8.90 -16.33 10.62
C THR A 59 -10.17 -16.98 11.18
N LYS A 60 -11.31 -16.29 11.11
CA LYS A 60 -12.62 -16.88 11.44
C LYS A 60 -13.20 -17.70 10.27
N TYR A 61 -12.76 -17.38 9.05
CA TYR A 61 -13.22 -17.98 7.80
C TYR A 61 -12.10 -17.95 6.76
N ASN A 62 -12.25 -18.78 5.72
CA ASN A 62 -11.34 -18.76 4.57
C ASN A 62 -11.62 -17.54 3.69
N GLY A 63 -10.90 -16.44 3.89
CA GLY A 63 -11.02 -15.25 3.06
C GLY A 63 -10.20 -14.06 3.58
N TRP A 64 -10.19 -12.99 2.78
CA TRP A 64 -9.63 -11.72 3.21
C TRP A 64 -10.40 -11.18 4.42
N MET A 65 -9.65 -10.79 5.43
CA MET A 65 -10.16 -10.28 6.69
C MET A 65 -9.76 -8.82 6.81
N PHE A 66 -10.71 -7.94 7.13
CA PHE A 66 -10.39 -6.59 7.56
C PHE A 66 -9.94 -6.61 9.03
N HIS A 67 -8.88 -5.88 9.35
CA HIS A 67 -8.42 -5.68 10.71
C HIS A 67 -8.14 -4.21 10.99
N ASN A 68 -8.39 -3.79 12.23
CA ASN A 68 -7.98 -2.49 12.69
C ASN A 68 -7.44 -2.51 14.12
N LYS A 69 -6.58 -1.55 14.43
CA LYS A 69 -6.04 -1.38 15.76
C LYS A 69 -5.79 0.08 16.09
N THR A 70 -6.37 0.52 17.20
CA THR A 70 -6.03 1.82 17.81
C THR A 70 -4.66 1.74 18.46
N PHE A 71 -3.81 2.71 18.19
CA PHE A 71 -2.49 2.87 18.83
C PHE A 71 -2.18 4.35 19.06
N GLU A 72 -1.31 4.63 20.02
CA GLU A 72 -0.75 5.97 20.24
C GLU A 72 0.58 6.11 19.50
N ALA A 73 0.70 7.12 18.65
CA ALA A 73 1.96 7.56 18.05
C ALA A 73 2.50 8.76 18.83
N GLU A 74 3.60 8.58 19.55
CA GLU A 74 4.15 9.63 20.42
C GLU A 74 4.74 10.82 19.63
N GLN A 75 5.15 10.57 18.38
CA GLN A 75 5.78 11.54 17.49
C GLN A 75 5.27 11.33 16.06
N ASN A 76 5.57 12.29 15.17
CA ASN A 76 5.24 12.23 13.76
C ASN A 76 6.20 11.34 12.95
N ASP A 77 7.40 11.05 13.49
CA ASP A 77 8.37 10.16 12.85
C ASP A 77 8.40 8.79 13.55
N TYR A 78 7.73 7.81 12.94
CA TYR A 78 7.67 6.45 13.48
C TYR A 78 7.67 5.40 12.38
N GLU A 79 7.99 4.18 12.79
CA GLU A 79 7.98 3.01 11.92
C GLU A 79 7.02 1.97 12.48
N ILE A 80 6.22 1.37 11.59
CA ILE A 80 5.38 0.22 11.89
C ILE A 80 6.00 -1.02 11.26
N TYR A 81 6.14 -2.06 12.07
CA TYR A 81 6.69 -3.35 11.69
C TYR A 81 5.59 -4.41 11.72
N PHE A 82 5.36 -5.08 10.58
CA PHE A 82 4.54 -6.28 10.50
C PHE A 82 5.47 -7.49 10.47
N ASN A 83 5.52 -8.23 11.57
CA ASN A 83 6.30 -9.46 11.68
C ASN A 83 5.37 -10.64 11.42
N LEU A 84 5.57 -11.27 10.27
CA LEU A 84 4.79 -12.43 9.82
C LEU A 84 5.52 -13.70 10.22
N LYS A 85 4.84 -14.53 11.01
CA LYS A 85 5.33 -15.81 11.47
C LYS A 85 4.70 -16.93 10.65
N ALA A 86 5.55 -17.71 9.99
CA ALA A 86 5.16 -18.95 9.33
C ALA A 86 4.54 -19.97 10.32
N PRO A 87 3.64 -20.86 9.84
CA PRO A 87 3.21 -22.00 10.60
C PRO A 87 4.36 -23.01 10.79
N SER A 88 4.29 -23.76 11.88
CA SER A 88 5.19 -24.87 12.17
C SER A 88 4.87 -26.08 11.28
N GLY A 89 5.81 -27.02 11.18
CA GLY A 89 5.59 -28.28 10.45
C GLY A 89 5.84 -28.24 8.95
N GLY A 90 6.28 -27.10 8.38
CA GLY A 90 6.74 -27.03 6.99
C GLY A 90 5.64 -27.19 5.94
N VAL A 91 4.39 -26.91 6.31
CA VAL A 91 3.27 -26.88 5.38
C VAL A 91 3.40 -25.70 4.40
N SER A 92 2.86 -25.85 3.19
CA SER A 92 2.76 -24.72 2.26
C SER A 92 1.72 -23.71 2.78
N PHE A 93 2.12 -22.45 2.91
CA PHE A 93 1.30 -21.39 3.47
C PHE A 93 1.54 -20.07 2.74
N TYR A 94 0.60 -19.15 2.90
CA TYR A 94 0.77 -17.75 2.49
C TYR A 94 0.17 -16.85 3.56
N ILE A 95 0.89 -15.77 3.87
CA ILE A 95 0.35 -14.64 4.60
C ILE A 95 0.38 -13.45 3.64
N ALA A 96 -0.78 -12.87 3.36
CA ALA A 96 -0.89 -11.67 2.54
C ALA A 96 -1.43 -10.51 3.37
N LEU A 97 -0.97 -9.30 3.05
CA LEU A 97 -1.44 -8.03 3.58
C LEU A 97 -1.84 -7.14 2.40
N ASP A 98 -2.90 -6.36 2.54
CA ASP A 98 -3.34 -5.40 1.52
C ASP A 98 -3.98 -4.15 2.15
N GLU A 99 -4.08 -3.09 1.35
CA GLU A 99 -4.74 -1.80 1.66
C GLU A 99 -4.38 -1.22 3.05
N ILE A 100 -3.09 -1.25 3.40
CA ILE A 100 -2.62 -0.72 4.69
C ILE A 100 -2.82 0.80 4.72
N SER A 101 -3.50 1.29 5.75
CA SER A 101 -3.74 2.72 5.95
C SER A 101 -3.71 3.08 7.43
N ILE A 102 -3.37 4.34 7.72
CA ILE A 102 -3.42 4.93 9.05
C ILE A 102 -4.36 6.13 8.96
N VAL A 103 -5.32 6.19 9.88
CA VAL A 103 -6.21 7.34 10.02
C VAL A 103 -6.10 7.91 11.42
N THR A 104 -6.25 9.23 11.54
CA THR A 104 -6.23 9.92 12.83
C THR A 104 -7.49 9.60 13.65
N GLY A 105 -7.30 9.43 14.96
CA GLY A 105 -8.34 9.07 15.91
C GLY A 105 -8.37 7.57 16.23
N SER A 106 -9.25 7.20 17.15
CA SER A 106 -9.46 5.80 17.51
C SER A 106 -10.13 5.03 16.36
N CYS A 107 -9.89 3.73 16.30
CA CYS A 107 -10.70 2.87 15.44
C CYS A 107 -12.15 2.91 15.94
N GLY A 108 -13.07 3.33 15.07
CA GLY A 108 -14.50 3.26 15.34
C GLY A 108 -14.93 1.80 15.54
N TYR A 109 -16.07 1.60 16.19
CA TYR A 109 -16.71 0.29 16.24
C TYR A 109 -17.12 -0.12 14.82
N ILE A 110 -16.50 -1.18 14.31
CA ILE A 110 -16.96 -1.86 13.11
C ILE A 110 -17.55 -3.17 13.60
N ALA A 111 -18.85 -3.40 13.35
CA ALA A 111 -19.42 -4.70 13.60
C ALA A 111 -18.69 -5.72 12.69
N GLU A 112 -18.11 -6.77 13.29
CA GLU A 112 -17.25 -7.76 12.60
C GLU A 112 -17.91 -8.43 11.37
N ASP A 113 -19.23 -8.31 11.21
CA ASP A 113 -20.02 -8.90 10.12
C ASP A 113 -20.17 -8.01 8.86
N THR A 114 -19.64 -6.77 8.85
CA THR A 114 -19.80 -5.87 7.68
C THR A 114 -18.58 -5.85 6.75
N ILE A 115 -17.86 -6.97 6.67
CA ILE A 115 -16.68 -7.08 5.79
C ILE A 115 -17.17 -7.51 4.40
N ILE A 116 -17.58 -6.55 3.58
CA ILE A 116 -17.65 -6.78 2.14
C ILE A 116 -16.19 -6.75 1.65
N PRO A 117 -15.67 -7.83 1.03
CA PRO A 117 -14.32 -7.81 0.46
C PRO A 117 -14.21 -6.68 -0.56
N PRO A 118 -13.03 -6.08 -0.76
CA PRO A 118 -12.85 -5.10 -1.82
C PRO A 118 -13.29 -5.73 -3.15
N SER A 119 -14.40 -5.24 -3.70
CA SER A 119 -14.74 -5.52 -5.08
C SER A 119 -13.59 -5.00 -5.92
N LEU A 120 -13.05 -5.83 -6.80
CA LEU A 120 -12.13 -5.39 -7.86
C LEU A 120 -12.83 -4.31 -8.68
N VAL A 121 -12.73 -3.04 -8.27
CA VAL A 121 -13.15 -1.92 -9.10
C VAL A 121 -12.14 -1.84 -10.22
N ARG A 122 -12.40 -2.58 -11.30
CA ARG A 122 -11.70 -2.41 -12.58
C ARG A 122 -12.07 -1.03 -13.11
N THR A 123 -11.24 -0.04 -12.82
CA THR A 123 -11.26 1.22 -13.56
C THR A 123 -10.70 0.94 -14.95
N THR A 124 -11.57 0.48 -15.86
CA THR A 124 -11.24 0.39 -17.28
C THR A 124 -11.53 1.77 -17.88
N THR A 125 -10.60 2.70 -17.72
CA THR A 125 -10.60 3.92 -18.55
C THR A 125 -10.23 3.50 -19.97
N SER A 126 -11.26 3.31 -20.79
CA SER A 126 -11.11 3.14 -22.23
C SER A 126 -10.47 4.42 -22.79
N PRO A 127 -9.40 4.35 -23.60
CA PRO A 127 -8.88 5.54 -24.25
C PRO A 127 -9.90 6.05 -25.28
N ASP A 128 -10.40 7.27 -25.05
CA ASP A 128 -11.25 7.99 -25.99
C ASP A 128 -10.48 8.18 -27.31
N THR A 129 -10.87 7.42 -28.32
CA THR A 129 -10.38 7.61 -29.69
C THR A 129 -11.09 8.82 -30.27
N SER A 130 -10.51 10.00 -30.05
CA SER A 130 -10.93 11.23 -30.71
C SER A 130 -10.60 11.15 -32.20
N THR A 131 -11.57 10.72 -33.00
CA THR A 131 -11.48 10.69 -34.46
C THR A 131 -11.56 12.13 -34.97
N THR A 132 -10.40 12.72 -35.29
CA THR A 132 -10.33 14.03 -35.94
C THR A 132 -10.52 13.83 -37.45
N THR A 133 -11.71 14.17 -37.95
CA THR A 133 -12.02 14.21 -39.38
C THR A 133 -11.26 15.35 -40.06
N ALA A 134 -10.22 15.02 -40.82
CA ALA A 134 -9.52 15.99 -41.67
C ALA A 134 -10.39 16.38 -42.88
N LYS A 135 -10.79 17.66 -42.92
CA LYS A 135 -11.51 18.27 -44.04
C LYS A 135 -10.53 18.57 -45.17
N ARG A 136 -10.71 17.89 -46.31
CA ARG A 136 -9.94 18.05 -47.55
C ARG A 136 -10.13 19.48 -48.11
N SER A 137 -9.07 20.28 -48.11
CA SER A 137 -9.00 21.54 -48.84
C SER A 137 -8.00 21.41 -49.98
N THR A 138 -8.48 21.67 -51.19
CA THR A 138 -7.76 21.57 -52.46
C THR A 138 -6.94 22.82 -52.76
N GLY A 139 -5.65 22.63 -52.99
CA GLY A 139 -4.85 23.37 -53.98
C GLY A 139 -4.40 24.79 -53.62
N VAL A 140 -3.08 25.00 -53.53
CA VAL A 140 -2.21 25.69 -54.52
C VAL A 140 -0.75 25.39 -54.11
N PRO A 141 0.15 24.97 -55.02
CA PRO A 141 1.58 24.83 -54.72
C PRO A 141 2.35 26.11 -55.09
N LEU A 142 3.45 26.38 -54.38
CA LEU A 142 4.65 27.18 -54.71
C LEU A 142 5.19 27.71 -53.35
N LYS A 143 6.47 27.68 -52.99
CA LYS A 143 7.75 27.48 -53.68
C LYS A 143 8.78 27.18 -52.57
N GLU A 144 9.82 26.41 -52.89
CA GLU A 144 11.03 26.29 -52.06
C GLU A 144 11.62 27.66 -51.71
N VAL A 145 11.98 27.86 -50.44
CA VAL A 145 13.11 28.69 -50.00
C VAL A 145 13.72 28.04 -48.75
N LEU A 146 14.90 27.41 -48.90
CA LEU A 146 15.89 27.22 -47.83
C LEU A 146 16.84 28.45 -47.82
N PRO A 147 17.73 28.64 -46.84
CA PRO A 147 17.62 28.54 -45.38
C PRO A 147 18.13 29.86 -44.73
N HIS A 148 18.06 30.02 -43.40
CA HIS A 148 19.11 30.76 -42.68
C HIS A 148 19.10 30.43 -41.18
N LEU A 149 20.15 29.72 -40.74
CA LEU A 149 20.55 29.66 -39.33
C LEU A 149 20.96 31.05 -38.86
N HIS A 150 20.57 31.40 -37.62
CA HIS A 150 21.27 32.38 -36.79
C HIS A 150 21.32 31.86 -35.35
N MET A 151 22.54 31.60 -34.89
CA MET A 151 22.87 31.36 -33.47
C MET A 151 22.81 32.69 -32.68
N PRO A 152 22.42 32.67 -31.39
CA PRO A 152 22.65 33.78 -30.50
C PRO A 152 24.09 33.76 -29.92
N GLN A 153 24.75 34.92 -29.94
CA GLN A 153 26.04 35.13 -29.28
C GLN A 153 25.85 35.35 -27.77
N HIS A 154 26.72 34.69 -27.00
CA HIS A 154 26.98 34.96 -25.60
C HIS A 154 27.77 36.26 -25.42
N HIS A 155 27.37 37.08 -24.45
CA HIS A 155 28.20 38.14 -23.89
C HIS A 155 29.11 37.56 -22.79
N GLN A 156 30.40 37.47 -23.07
CA GLN A 156 31.52 38.14 -22.37
C GLN A 156 32.86 37.64 -22.94
#